data_AF-A0A534PRE3-F1
#
_entry.id   AF-A0A534PRE3-F1
#
_cell.length_a   1.000
_cell.length_b   1.000
_cell.length_c   1.000
_cell.angle_alpha   90.00
_cell.angle_beta   90.00
_cell.angle_gamma   90.00
#
_symmetry.space_group_name_H-M   'P 1'
#
loop_
_entity.id
_entity.type
_entity.pdbx_description
1 polymer ?
#
loop_
_entity_poly.entity_id
_entity_poly.type
_entity_poly.pdbx_seq_one_letter_code
_entity_poly.pdbx_strand_id
1 'polypeptide(L)'
;MRKILLLWPALVACSLVQSVASSAVERPQLSFKEAKLPHIDFQGAELNLVFLVTNPNRVGLDLARADYALDVEGHRVVAGAPQRGLKIPAGGTAEVTLPATFRWNDVAPALEAIFAKDEIKYKASGVLGLDSPGGVVSLPLEHEGTFAAPKMPKFDVGSPQIVSLTLTGARLSLPLEISNLNGFPLPLGGILGKVQIAGADVGRIAMPEAGAVPPGQRSTLRIPLDVNFLSAGAATAEAIKSGLAEVKIDGTLNAAGATLPVKVARTVELKRMTGSAGP
;
A
#
# COMPACT_ATOMS: atom_id res chain seq x y z
N MET A 1 -34.67 42.03 87.97
CA MET A 1 -35.85 41.27 88.42
C MET A 1 -36.70 40.91 87.21
N ARG A 2 -37.22 39.67 87.16
CA ARG A 2 -38.23 39.09 86.23
C ARG A 2 -37.79 38.94 84.76
N LYS A 3 -37.57 37.74 84.21
CA LYS A 3 -38.40 36.53 84.00
C LYS A 3 -39.16 36.54 82.65
N ILE A 4 -38.99 35.41 81.93
CA ILE A 4 -39.93 34.70 81.04
C ILE A 4 -39.64 34.73 79.52
N LEU A 5 -38.90 33.69 79.12
CA LEU A 5 -39.19 32.66 78.08
C LEU A 5 -40.48 32.84 77.24
N LEU A 6 -40.43 32.59 75.92
CA LEU A 6 -41.30 31.64 75.19
C LEU A 6 -41.05 31.68 73.66
N LEU A 7 -40.82 30.48 73.13
CA LEU A 7 -41.15 29.91 71.80
C LEU A 7 -40.47 30.35 70.48
N TRP A 8 -39.83 29.34 69.89
CA TRP A 8 -39.54 29.13 68.46
C TRP A 8 -40.84 28.75 67.70
N PRO A 9 -41.03 29.17 66.42
CA PRO A 9 -40.87 28.22 65.32
C PRO A 9 -40.04 28.76 64.14
N ALA A 10 -39.30 27.85 63.50
CA ALA A 10 -38.65 28.03 62.22
C ALA A 10 -39.69 28.17 61.11
N LEU A 11 -39.34 28.87 60.02
CA LEU A 11 -39.67 28.50 58.63
C LEU A 11 -38.95 29.43 57.64
N VAL A 12 -37.90 28.88 57.04
CA VAL A 12 -37.54 28.94 55.61
C VAL A 12 -37.47 30.33 54.96
N ALA A 13 -36.28 30.91 55.02
CA ALA A 13 -35.84 31.95 54.09
C ALA A 13 -34.75 31.39 53.16
N CYS A 14 -34.89 31.71 51.88
CA CYS A 14 -33.89 31.68 50.81
C CYS A 14 -33.29 30.32 50.37
N SER A 15 -33.81 29.79 49.25
CA SER A 15 -33.02 29.62 48.02
C SER A 15 -33.87 29.05 46.88
N LEU A 16 -34.72 29.89 46.28
CA LEU A 16 -35.04 29.75 44.86
C LEU A 16 -33.83 30.30 44.08
N VAL A 17 -32.77 29.51 44.00
CA VAL A 17 -31.74 29.72 42.97
C VAL A 17 -32.25 29.02 41.74
N GLN A 18 -32.97 29.80 40.95
CA GLN A 18 -33.28 29.52 39.55
C GLN A 18 -32.03 29.07 38.80
N SER A 19 -32.16 27.93 38.14
CA SER A 19 -31.69 27.69 36.77
C SER A 19 -30.53 28.56 36.29
N VAL A 20 -29.33 28.01 36.41
CA VAL A 20 -28.38 28.05 35.31
C VAL A 20 -27.96 26.61 35.09
N ALA A 21 -28.81 25.87 34.37
CA ALA A 21 -28.32 24.72 33.63
C ALA A 21 -27.32 25.32 32.64
N SER A 22 -26.04 25.29 33.02
CA SER A 22 -24.96 25.64 32.14
C SER A 22 -25.19 24.87 30.84
N SER A 23 -25.57 25.59 29.79
CA SER A 23 -25.58 25.07 28.42
C SER A 23 -24.12 24.91 27.97
N ALA A 24 -23.34 24.20 28.78
CA ALA A 24 -21.97 23.85 28.50
C ALA A 24 -22.06 22.73 27.48
N VAL A 25 -21.69 23.03 26.24
CA VAL A 25 -21.49 22.03 25.20
C VAL A 25 -20.53 20.98 25.77
N GLU A 26 -21.03 19.76 25.95
CA GLU A 26 -20.23 18.62 26.38
C GLU A 26 -19.18 18.32 25.31
N ARG A 27 -17.94 18.05 25.72
CA ARG A 27 -16.86 17.79 24.77
C ARG A 27 -17.14 16.50 24.00
N PRO A 28 -17.20 16.53 22.66
CA PRO A 28 -17.29 15.32 21.85
C PRO A 28 -16.07 14.43 22.06
N GLN A 29 -16.23 13.15 21.76
CA GLN A 29 -15.19 12.15 21.92
C GLN A 29 -14.66 11.75 20.55
N LEU A 30 -13.35 11.57 20.45
CA LEU A 30 -12.66 11.10 19.26
C LEU A 30 -12.05 9.73 19.55
N SER A 31 -12.36 8.73 18.73
CA SER A 31 -11.77 7.39 18.84
C SER A 31 -11.28 6.90 17.48
N PHE A 32 -10.15 6.21 17.46
CA PHE A 32 -9.64 5.58 16.25
C PHE A 32 -10.49 4.36 15.88
N LYS A 33 -10.86 4.24 14.61
CA LYS A 33 -11.62 3.10 14.09
C LYS A 33 -10.71 2.15 13.31
N GLU A 34 -10.07 2.66 12.27
CA GLU A 34 -9.29 1.84 11.34
C GLU A 34 -8.36 2.70 10.47
N ALA A 35 -7.33 2.07 9.92
CA ALA A 35 -6.49 2.64 8.88
C ALA A 35 -6.72 1.87 7.58
N LYS A 36 -6.98 2.59 6.50
CA LYS A 36 -7.20 2.03 5.16
C LYS A 36 -6.08 2.44 4.23
N LEU A 37 -5.67 1.51 3.38
CA LEU A 37 -4.63 1.74 2.38
C LEU A 37 -5.26 1.63 0.98
N PRO A 38 -6.05 2.63 0.53
CA PRO A 38 -6.77 2.55 -0.73
C PRO A 38 -5.85 2.38 -1.95
N HIS A 39 -4.63 2.91 -1.87
CA HIS A 39 -3.62 2.78 -2.91
C HIS A 39 -2.24 2.52 -2.30
N ILE A 40 -1.51 1.57 -2.88
CA ILE A 40 -0.13 1.26 -2.55
C ILE A 40 0.55 0.64 -3.77
N ASP A 41 1.72 1.17 -4.11
CA ASP A 41 2.55 0.68 -5.21
C ASP A 41 4.03 0.87 -4.87
N PHE A 42 4.92 0.83 -5.87
CA PHE A 42 6.35 1.02 -5.67
C PHE A 42 6.81 2.49 -5.76
N GLN A 43 5.90 3.43 -6.02
CA GLN A 43 6.17 4.87 -5.94
C GLN A 43 5.77 5.45 -4.59
N GLY A 44 4.64 5.00 -4.04
CA GLY A 44 4.11 5.51 -2.79
C GLY A 44 2.88 4.76 -2.28
N ALA A 45 2.20 5.40 -1.33
CA ALA A 45 0.95 4.92 -0.79
C ALA A 45 0.03 6.06 -0.37
N GLU A 46 -1.26 5.75 -0.30
CA GLU A 46 -2.30 6.57 0.30
C GLU A 46 -2.77 5.89 1.58
N LEU A 47 -2.79 6.64 2.68
CA LEU A 47 -3.24 6.17 4.00
C LEU A 47 -4.43 7.01 4.46
N ASN A 48 -5.57 6.36 4.65
CA ASN A 48 -6.78 6.95 5.19
C ASN A 48 -6.97 6.52 6.63
N LEU A 49 -6.80 7.45 7.57
CA LEU A 49 -7.10 7.20 8.98
C LEU A 49 -8.55 7.55 9.27
N VAL A 50 -9.32 6.58 9.74
CA VAL A 50 -10.74 6.74 10.04
C VAL A 50 -10.92 6.86 11.55
N PHE A 51 -11.49 7.97 11.98
CA PHE A 51 -11.84 8.23 13.37
C PHE A 51 -13.36 8.35 13.52
N LEU A 52 -13.87 7.92 14.66
CA LEU A 52 -15.25 8.12 15.06
C LEU A 52 -15.31 9.34 15.98
N VAL A 53 -16.17 10.30 15.62
CA VAL A 53 -16.52 11.43 16.47
C VAL A 53 -17.90 11.18 17.07
N THR A 54 -17.97 11.01 18.38
CA THR A 54 -19.23 10.84 19.12
C THR A 54 -19.62 12.16 19.77
N ASN A 55 -20.80 12.65 19.39
CA ASN A 55 -21.36 13.90 19.88
C ASN A 55 -22.43 13.62 20.94
N PRO A 56 -22.15 13.86 22.24
CA PRO A 56 -23.14 13.70 23.30
C PRO A 56 -24.20 14.81 23.32
N ASN A 57 -23.97 15.91 22.60
CA ASN A 57 -24.84 17.07 22.63
C ASN A 57 -26.13 16.86 21.84
N ARG A 58 -27.20 17.54 22.25
CA ARG A 58 -28.50 17.54 21.55
C ARG A 58 -28.52 18.41 20.28
N VAL A 59 -27.39 19.01 19.93
CA VAL A 59 -27.20 19.85 18.74
C VAL A 59 -26.15 19.20 17.85
N GLY A 60 -26.32 19.32 16.53
CA GLY A 60 -25.33 18.84 15.58
C GLY A 60 -24.05 19.69 15.61
N LEU A 61 -22.96 19.10 15.15
CA LEU A 61 -21.65 19.76 15.02
C LEU A 61 -21.19 19.66 13.57
N ASP A 62 -20.45 20.66 13.12
CA ASP A 62 -19.89 20.68 11.77
C ASP A 62 -18.36 20.65 11.85
N LEU A 63 -17.69 19.86 11.00
CA LEU A 63 -16.23 19.90 10.92
C LEU A 63 -15.79 21.21 10.25
N ALA A 64 -15.24 22.13 11.05
CA ALA A 64 -14.79 23.44 10.59
C ALA A 64 -13.35 23.42 10.06
N ARG A 65 -12.47 22.67 10.75
CA ARG A 65 -11.04 22.56 10.41
C ARG A 65 -10.49 21.20 10.83
N ALA A 66 -9.49 20.73 10.11
CA ALA A 66 -8.71 19.56 10.47
C ALA A 66 -7.25 19.84 10.17
N ASP A 67 -6.52 20.24 11.20
CA ASP A 67 -5.09 20.48 11.11
C ASP A 67 -4.38 19.25 11.65
N TYR A 68 -3.80 18.45 10.76
CA TYR A 68 -3.09 17.25 11.18
C TYR A 68 -1.84 17.03 10.35
N ALA A 69 -0.93 16.28 10.95
CA ALA A 69 0.29 15.81 10.38
C ALA A 69 0.30 14.28 10.44
N LEU A 70 0.87 13.67 9.41
CA LEU A 70 1.23 12.27 9.43
C LEU A 70 2.76 12.17 9.30
N ASP A 71 3.37 11.40 10.18
CA ASP A 71 4.77 11.01 10.11
C ASP A 71 4.81 9.51 9.78
N VAL A 72 5.53 9.13 8.73
CA VAL A 72 5.75 7.74 8.33
C VAL A 72 7.22 7.43 8.53
N GLU A 73 7.56 6.40 9.31
CA GLU A 73 8.94 6.11 9.72
C GLU A 73 9.69 7.36 10.26
N GLY A 74 8.98 8.21 11.00
CA GLY A 74 9.52 9.45 11.58
C GLY A 74 9.66 10.62 10.60
N HIS A 75 9.23 10.48 9.34
CA HIS A 75 9.28 11.53 8.32
C HIS A 75 7.89 12.11 8.06
N ARG A 76 7.78 13.43 8.17
CA ARG A 76 6.55 14.17 7.90
C ARG A 76 6.16 14.02 6.43
N VAL A 77 4.93 13.58 6.17
CA VAL A 77 4.38 13.46 4.82
C VAL A 77 3.25 14.47 4.55
N VAL A 78 2.84 14.55 3.28
CA VAL A 78 1.77 15.46 2.86
C VAL A 78 0.42 14.95 3.35
N ALA A 79 -0.16 15.68 4.31
CA ALA A 79 -1.53 15.50 4.75
C ALA A 79 -2.50 16.12 3.73
N GLY A 80 -3.53 15.37 3.34
CA GLY A 80 -4.65 15.85 2.53
C GLY A 80 -5.73 16.52 3.39
N ALA A 81 -6.72 17.14 2.75
CA ALA A 81 -7.86 17.70 3.47
C ALA A 81 -8.99 16.66 3.58
N PRO A 82 -9.66 16.53 4.75
CA PRO A 82 -10.88 15.74 4.83
C PRO A 82 -11.99 16.37 3.98
N GLN A 83 -13.05 15.59 3.73
CA GLN A 83 -14.22 16.08 3.02
C GLN A 83 -14.84 17.27 3.76
N ARG A 84 -15.10 18.36 3.04
CA ARG A 84 -15.73 19.57 3.59
C ARG A 84 -17.20 19.29 3.92
N GLY A 85 -17.70 19.97 4.95
CA GLY A 85 -19.12 19.92 5.32
C GLY A 85 -19.54 18.62 5.99
N LEU A 86 -18.60 17.87 6.58
CA LEU A 86 -18.90 16.71 7.39
C LEU A 86 -19.70 17.15 8.63
N LYS A 87 -20.89 16.57 8.80
CA LYS A 87 -21.80 16.85 9.90
C LYS A 87 -21.82 15.69 10.89
N ILE A 88 -21.68 16.00 12.17
CA ILE A 88 -21.83 15.06 13.26
C ILE A 88 -23.23 15.26 13.85
N PRO A 89 -24.12 14.26 13.78
CA PRO A 89 -25.50 14.40 14.23
C PRO A 89 -25.57 14.65 15.75
N ALA A 90 -26.67 15.26 16.19
CA ALA A 90 -26.99 15.40 17.60
C ALA A 90 -27.13 14.02 18.26
N GLY A 91 -26.48 13.81 19.40
CA GLY A 91 -26.54 12.55 20.16
C GLY A 91 -26.00 11.33 19.40
N GLY A 92 -25.23 11.53 18.33
CA GLY A 92 -24.81 10.47 17.42
C GLY A 92 -23.32 10.47 17.11
N THR A 93 -22.94 9.56 16.23
CA THR A 93 -21.54 9.34 15.83
C THR A 93 -21.39 9.52 14.32
N ALA A 94 -20.27 10.10 13.89
CA ALA A 94 -19.91 10.22 12.48
C ALA A 94 -18.44 9.80 12.26
N GLU A 95 -18.14 9.32 11.06
CA GLU A 95 -16.77 8.97 10.64
C GLU A 95 -16.08 10.19 10.01
N VAL A 96 -14.90 10.51 10.53
CA VAL A 96 -13.97 11.48 9.95
C VAL A 96 -12.83 10.70 9.32
N THR A 97 -12.60 10.89 8.02
CA THR A 97 -11.46 10.31 7.32
C THR A 97 -10.38 11.36 7.10
N LEU A 98 -9.16 11.08 7.55
CA LEU A 98 -7.97 11.92 7.39
C LEU A 98 -7.03 11.26 6.36
N PRO A 99 -7.01 11.75 5.10
CA PRO A 99 -6.23 11.13 4.01
C PRO A 99 -4.81 11.69 3.89
N ALA A 100 -3.79 10.85 3.90
CA ALA A 100 -2.41 11.26 3.61
C ALA A 100 -1.87 10.52 2.39
N THR A 101 -1.03 11.20 1.61
CA THR A 101 -0.37 10.62 0.44
C THR A 101 1.12 10.86 0.55
N PHE A 102 1.92 9.83 0.30
CA PHE A 102 3.37 9.92 0.41
C PHE A 102 4.08 9.06 -0.60
N ARG A 103 5.29 9.48 -0.98
CA ARG A 103 6.20 8.69 -1.81
C ARG A 103 7.20 8.00 -0.92
N TRP A 104 7.61 6.80 -1.31
CA TRP A 104 8.63 6.06 -0.55
C TRP A 104 9.97 6.81 -0.49
N ASN A 105 10.30 7.55 -1.55
CA ASN A 105 11.51 8.38 -1.62
C ASN A 105 11.50 9.56 -0.63
N ASP A 106 10.33 10.02 -0.18
CA ASP A 106 10.21 11.09 0.82
C ASP A 106 10.41 10.54 2.24
N VAL A 107 10.23 9.23 2.42
CA VAL A 107 10.29 8.53 3.71
C VAL A 107 11.65 7.86 3.93
N ALA A 108 12.29 7.37 2.87
CA ALA A 108 13.64 6.82 2.94
C ALA A 108 14.43 7.12 1.66
N PRO A 109 15.75 7.38 1.77
CA PRO A 109 16.60 7.63 0.61
C PRO A 109 16.79 6.39 -0.28
N ALA A 110 16.54 5.19 0.24
CA ALA A 110 16.63 3.93 -0.50
C ALA A 110 15.37 3.09 -0.30
N LEU A 111 14.66 2.82 -1.40
CA LEU A 111 13.44 2.01 -1.45
C LEU A 111 13.66 0.59 -0.89
N GLU A 112 14.87 0.05 -1.08
CA GLU A 112 15.28 -1.25 -0.56
C GLU A 112 15.19 -1.33 0.98
N ALA A 113 15.46 -0.23 1.69
CA ALA A 113 15.36 -0.20 3.15
C ALA A 113 13.91 -0.26 3.65
N ILE A 114 12.96 0.22 2.83
CA ILE A 114 11.52 0.10 3.10
C ILE A 114 11.08 -1.34 2.79
N PHE A 115 11.50 -1.88 1.64
CA PHE A 115 11.08 -3.21 1.20
C PHE A 115 11.72 -4.37 1.98
N ALA A 116 12.81 -4.09 2.71
CA ALA A 116 13.41 -5.04 3.65
C ALA A 116 12.64 -5.17 4.97
N LYS A 117 11.72 -4.23 5.27
CA LYS A 117 10.87 -4.30 6.47
C LYS A 117 9.64 -5.16 6.19
N ASP A 118 9.07 -5.75 7.24
CA ASP A 118 7.75 -6.38 7.15
C ASP A 118 6.62 -5.35 7.38
N GLU A 119 6.85 -4.36 8.24
CA GLU A 119 5.89 -3.33 8.61
C GLU A 119 6.49 -1.93 8.56
N ILE A 120 5.64 -0.95 8.24
CA ILE A 120 5.93 0.47 8.21
C ILE A 120 5.11 1.15 9.31
N LYS A 121 5.78 1.90 10.18
CA LYS A 121 5.19 2.65 11.28
C LYS A 121 4.70 4.00 10.82
N TYR A 122 3.57 4.44 11.36
CA TYR A 122 3.07 5.80 11.18
C TYR A 122 2.60 6.39 12.51
N LYS A 123 2.62 7.73 12.56
CA LYS A 123 2.09 8.53 13.65
C LYS A 123 1.26 9.68 13.08
N ALA A 124 0.02 9.80 13.53
CA ALA A 124 -0.84 10.92 13.27
C ALA A 124 -0.89 11.83 14.49
N SER A 125 -0.78 13.14 14.27
CA SER A 125 -0.93 14.15 15.32
C SER A 125 -1.66 15.38 14.78
N GLY A 126 -2.47 16.06 15.60
CA GLY A 126 -3.21 17.22 15.13
C GLY A 126 -4.36 17.66 16.02
N VAL A 127 -5.23 18.49 15.45
CA VAL A 127 -6.45 19.00 16.08
C VAL A 127 -7.59 19.06 15.06
N LEU A 128 -8.74 18.50 15.42
CA LEU A 128 -10.00 18.70 14.72
C LEU A 128 -10.78 19.83 15.39
N GLY A 129 -11.19 20.84 14.63
CA GLY A 129 -12.07 21.90 15.10
C GLY A 129 -13.50 21.64 14.66
N LEU A 130 -14.39 21.45 15.62
CA LEU A 130 -15.81 21.24 15.41
C LEU A 130 -16.57 22.52 15.74
N ASP A 131 -17.33 23.05 14.80
CA ASP A 131 -18.20 24.18 15.04
C ASP A 131 -19.43 23.71 15.84
N SER A 132 -19.79 24.49 16.85
CA SER A 132 -20.94 24.25 17.71
C SER A 132 -21.64 25.57 18.00
N PRO A 133 -22.93 25.57 18.39
CA PRO A 133 -23.62 26.80 18.79
C PRO A 133 -22.93 27.58 19.94
N GLY A 134 -22.09 26.91 20.73
CA GLY A 134 -21.30 27.51 21.81
C GLY A 134 -19.88 27.95 21.40
N GLY A 135 -19.53 27.87 20.12
CA GLY A 135 -18.20 28.14 19.57
C GLY A 135 -17.45 26.89 19.13
N VAL A 136 -16.24 27.08 18.60
CA VAL A 136 -15.42 25.98 18.06
C VAL A 136 -14.83 25.13 19.18
N VAL A 137 -15.15 23.84 19.19
CA VAL A 137 -14.56 22.84 20.08
C VAL A 137 -13.37 22.18 19.40
N SER A 138 -12.20 22.22 20.04
CA SER A 138 -10.99 21.58 19.55
C SER A 138 -10.83 20.18 20.15
N LEU A 139 -10.68 19.17 19.29
CA LEU A 139 -10.41 17.79 19.65
C LEU A 139 -8.97 17.42 19.27
N PRO A 140 -8.08 17.15 20.22
CA PRO A 140 -6.74 16.68 19.90
C PRO A 140 -6.81 15.30 19.24
N LEU A 141 -5.95 15.11 18.24
CA LEU A 141 -5.78 13.87 17.50
C LEU A 141 -4.37 13.36 17.76
N GLU A 142 -4.24 12.16 18.32
CA GLU A 142 -2.98 11.42 18.36
C GLU A 142 -3.26 9.94 18.13
N HIS A 143 -2.53 9.33 17.20
CA HIS A 143 -2.64 7.90 16.95
C HIS A 143 -1.33 7.36 16.34
N GLU A 144 -0.95 6.15 16.70
CA GLU A 144 0.22 5.46 16.15
C GLU A 144 -0.19 4.05 15.73
N GLY A 145 0.37 3.57 14.63
CA GLY A 145 0.06 2.24 14.11
C GLY A 145 1.08 1.77 13.07
N THR A 146 0.79 0.63 12.46
CA THR A 146 1.61 0.04 11.40
C THR A 146 0.77 -0.42 10.22
N PHE A 147 1.40 -0.57 9.06
CA PHE A 147 0.85 -1.27 7.90
C PHE A 147 1.95 -2.10 7.21
N ALA A 148 1.56 -3.10 6.42
CA ALA A 148 2.51 -3.99 5.76
C ALA A 148 3.34 -3.26 4.70
N ALA A 149 4.66 -3.44 4.71
CA ALA A 149 5.54 -2.87 3.71
C ALA A 149 5.34 -3.55 2.34
N PRO A 150 5.49 -2.82 1.22
CA PRO A 150 5.59 -3.44 -0.10
C PRO A 150 6.79 -4.39 -0.17
N LYS A 151 6.60 -5.54 -0.80
CA LYS A 151 7.60 -6.58 -1.03
C LYS A 151 8.01 -6.61 -2.50
N MET A 152 9.30 -6.83 -2.74
CA MET A 152 9.80 -7.07 -4.10
C MET A 152 9.16 -8.34 -4.69
N PRO A 153 8.70 -8.29 -5.96
CA PRO A 153 8.24 -9.48 -6.63
C PRO A 153 9.40 -10.46 -6.81
N LYS A 154 9.10 -11.75 -6.76
CA LYS A 154 10.09 -12.80 -7.05
C LYS A 154 10.06 -13.13 -8.53
N PHE A 155 11.24 -13.16 -9.13
CA PHE A 155 11.45 -13.57 -10.52
C PHE A 155 12.08 -14.95 -10.55
N ASP A 156 11.55 -15.82 -11.40
CA ASP A 156 12.10 -17.15 -11.64
C ASP A 156 12.01 -17.50 -13.12
N VAL A 157 12.82 -18.44 -13.56
CA VAL A 157 12.83 -18.95 -14.93
C VAL A 157 12.40 -20.40 -14.92
N GLY A 158 11.31 -20.70 -15.63
CA GLY A 158 10.85 -22.07 -15.84
C GLY A 158 11.60 -22.76 -17.00
N SER A 159 11.24 -24.02 -17.25
CA SER A 159 11.83 -24.82 -18.33
C SER A 159 11.55 -24.22 -19.73
N PRO A 160 12.57 -23.81 -20.48
CA PRO A 160 12.41 -23.32 -21.85
C PRO A 160 11.82 -24.41 -22.74
N GLN A 161 10.92 -24.01 -23.64
CA GLN A 161 10.34 -24.90 -24.65
C GLN A 161 11.03 -24.68 -25.99
N ILE A 162 11.55 -25.75 -26.59
CA ILE A 162 12.08 -25.71 -27.96
C ILE A 162 10.87 -25.79 -28.90
N VAL A 163 10.56 -24.65 -29.53
CA VAL A 163 9.49 -24.51 -30.54
C VAL A 163 9.96 -25.07 -31.87
N SER A 164 11.20 -24.78 -32.26
CA SER A 164 11.83 -25.38 -33.42
C SER A 164 13.35 -25.44 -33.26
N LEU A 165 13.96 -26.42 -33.91
CA LEU A 165 15.41 -26.64 -33.92
C LEU A 165 15.87 -26.87 -35.36
N THR A 166 16.93 -26.17 -35.76
CA THR A 166 17.55 -26.25 -37.09
C THR A 166 19.04 -26.50 -36.96
N LEU A 167 19.75 -26.62 -38.08
CA LEU A 167 21.20 -26.79 -38.06
C LEU A 167 21.93 -25.54 -37.52
N THR A 168 21.41 -24.34 -37.78
CA THR A 168 22.07 -23.05 -37.51
C THR A 168 21.39 -22.24 -36.41
N GLY A 169 20.28 -22.72 -35.82
CA GLY A 169 19.57 -22.00 -34.77
C GLY A 169 18.39 -22.74 -34.17
N ALA A 170 17.75 -22.13 -33.18
CA ALA A 170 16.55 -22.63 -32.51
C ALA A 170 15.58 -21.49 -32.18
N ARG A 171 14.28 -21.78 -32.17
CA ARG A 171 13.27 -20.92 -31.55
C ARG A 171 12.89 -21.49 -30.20
N LEU A 172 12.99 -20.66 -29.17
CA LEU A 172 12.67 -21.02 -27.79
C LEU A 172 11.49 -20.18 -27.29
N SER A 173 10.67 -20.77 -26.43
CA SER A 173 9.74 -20.04 -25.58
C SER A 173 10.22 -20.16 -24.14
N LEU A 174 10.69 -19.05 -23.58
CA LEU A 174 11.25 -18.98 -22.23
C LEU A 174 10.18 -18.47 -21.25
N PRO A 175 9.68 -19.30 -20.32
CA PRO A 175 8.75 -18.85 -19.29
C PRO A 175 9.48 -18.09 -18.18
N LEU A 176 9.23 -16.78 -18.08
CA LEU A 176 9.59 -15.94 -16.94
C LEU A 176 8.41 -15.93 -15.96
N GLU A 177 8.62 -16.51 -14.78
CA GLU A 177 7.65 -16.53 -13.70
C GLU A 177 7.82 -15.30 -12.81
N ILE A 178 6.71 -14.61 -12.55
CA ILE A 178 6.65 -13.42 -11.71
C ILE A 178 5.67 -13.70 -10.59
N SER A 179 6.16 -13.71 -9.35
CA SER A 179 5.36 -13.92 -8.15
C SER A 179 5.15 -12.61 -7.41
N ASN A 180 3.90 -12.17 -7.32
CA ASN A 180 3.49 -11.01 -6.54
C ASN A 180 3.23 -11.44 -5.09
N LEU A 181 4.06 -10.97 -4.16
CA LEU A 181 3.93 -11.27 -2.72
C LEU A 181 3.08 -10.25 -1.97
N ASN A 182 2.58 -9.23 -2.67
CA ASN A 182 1.85 -8.13 -2.08
C ASN A 182 0.35 -8.39 -2.02
N GLY A 183 -0.33 -7.70 -1.11
CA GLY A 183 -1.79 -7.64 -1.01
C GLY A 183 -2.47 -6.75 -2.07
N PHE A 184 -1.70 -6.16 -2.98
CA PHE A 184 -2.16 -5.26 -4.04
C PHE A 184 -1.75 -5.79 -5.43
N PRO A 185 -2.49 -5.45 -6.50
CA PRO A 185 -2.18 -5.89 -7.85
C PRO A 185 -0.88 -5.26 -8.36
N LEU A 186 -0.12 -6.05 -9.12
CA LEU A 186 1.14 -5.62 -9.74
C LEU A 186 0.93 -5.44 -11.25
N PRO A 187 0.57 -4.24 -11.73
CA PRO A 187 0.50 -3.98 -13.17
C PRO A 187 1.90 -4.07 -13.77
N LEU A 188 2.07 -4.91 -14.80
CA LEU A 188 3.34 -5.13 -15.47
C LEU A 188 3.45 -4.21 -16.70
N GLY A 189 4.34 -3.24 -16.65
CA GLY A 189 4.72 -2.47 -17.83
C GLY A 189 5.73 -3.23 -18.70
N GLY A 190 6.51 -2.46 -19.45
CA GLY A 190 7.49 -3.01 -20.36
C GLY A 190 8.66 -3.71 -19.66
N ILE A 191 9.13 -4.79 -20.29
CA ILE A 191 10.33 -5.53 -19.90
C ILE A 191 11.39 -5.38 -20.98
N LEU A 192 12.59 -5.00 -20.54
CA LEU A 192 13.78 -4.85 -21.37
C LEU A 192 14.91 -5.67 -20.75
N GLY A 193 15.67 -6.40 -21.56
CA GLY A 193 16.78 -7.17 -21.02
C GLY A 193 17.53 -7.99 -22.05
N LYS A 194 18.45 -8.79 -21.55
CA LYS A 194 19.23 -9.75 -22.32
C LYS A 194 19.03 -11.14 -21.75
N VAL A 195 19.04 -12.13 -22.62
CA VAL A 195 19.05 -13.53 -22.25
C VAL A 195 20.38 -14.13 -22.66
N GLN A 196 20.99 -14.85 -21.73
CA GLN A 196 22.21 -15.61 -21.94
C GLN A 196 21.92 -17.09 -21.76
N ILE A 197 22.49 -17.93 -22.62
CA ILE A 197 22.43 -19.39 -22.51
C ILE A 197 23.85 -19.94 -22.63
N ALA A 198 24.28 -20.70 -21.62
CA ALA A 198 25.65 -21.21 -21.51
C ALA A 198 26.71 -20.10 -21.63
N GLY A 199 26.43 -18.93 -21.04
CA GLY A 199 27.32 -17.77 -21.03
C GLY A 199 27.30 -16.88 -22.28
N ALA A 200 26.67 -17.29 -23.38
CA ALA A 200 26.58 -16.48 -24.59
C ALA A 200 25.29 -15.66 -24.63
N ASP A 201 25.35 -14.43 -25.17
CA ASP A 201 24.17 -13.59 -25.43
C ASP A 201 23.36 -14.19 -26.60
N VAL A 202 22.15 -14.66 -26.31
CA VAL A 202 21.29 -15.35 -27.30
C VAL A 202 20.10 -14.55 -27.77
N GLY A 203 19.76 -13.46 -27.09
CA GLY A 203 18.60 -12.67 -27.43
C GLY A 203 18.39 -11.47 -26.51
N ARG A 204 17.49 -10.59 -26.93
CA ARG A 204 17.03 -9.46 -26.14
C ARG A 204 15.55 -9.63 -25.83
N ILE A 205 15.16 -9.21 -24.64
CA ILE A 205 13.76 -9.12 -24.23
C ILE A 205 13.33 -7.69 -24.54
N ALA A 206 12.26 -7.54 -25.30
CA ALA A 206 11.59 -6.27 -25.52
C ALA A 206 10.08 -6.54 -25.65
N MET A 207 9.37 -6.47 -24.54
CA MET A 207 7.91 -6.59 -24.53
C MET A 207 7.33 -5.28 -23.98
N PRO A 208 6.38 -4.66 -24.71
CA PRO A 208 5.92 -3.30 -24.37
C PRO A 208 5.10 -3.27 -23.08
N GLU A 209 4.20 -4.23 -22.86
CA GLU A 209 3.39 -4.34 -21.65
C GLU A 209 2.98 -5.79 -21.40
N ALA A 210 2.74 -6.12 -20.14
CA ALA A 210 2.19 -7.38 -19.70
C ALA A 210 0.95 -7.12 -18.83
N GLY A 211 -0.01 -8.04 -18.77
CA GLY A 211 -1.17 -7.88 -17.88
C GLY A 211 -0.75 -7.73 -16.40
N ALA A 212 -1.68 -7.35 -15.52
CA ALA A 212 -1.39 -7.28 -14.09
C ALA A 212 -1.26 -8.68 -13.46
N VAL A 213 -0.37 -8.80 -12.46
CA VAL A 213 -0.33 -9.97 -11.57
C VAL A 213 -1.20 -9.67 -10.34
N PRO A 214 -2.28 -10.44 -10.08
CA PRO A 214 -3.13 -10.18 -8.93
C PRO A 214 -2.39 -10.31 -7.59
N PRO A 215 -2.98 -9.82 -6.48
CA PRO A 215 -2.43 -9.96 -5.13
C PRO A 215 -2.11 -11.42 -4.78
N GLY A 216 -0.92 -11.68 -4.24
CA GLY A 216 -0.49 -13.02 -3.80
C GLY A 216 -0.36 -14.07 -4.90
N GLN A 217 -0.54 -13.71 -6.18
CA GLN A 217 -0.58 -14.65 -7.30
C GLN A 217 0.74 -14.68 -8.08
N ARG A 218 0.85 -15.69 -8.95
CA ARG A 218 1.94 -15.82 -9.93
C ARG A 218 1.41 -15.65 -11.35
N SER A 219 2.21 -15.02 -12.20
CA SER A 219 2.00 -14.96 -13.65
C SER A 219 3.23 -15.48 -14.40
N THR A 220 3.03 -16.03 -15.58
CA THR A 220 4.11 -16.54 -16.44
C THR A 220 4.10 -15.80 -17.76
N LEU A 221 5.16 -15.03 -18.03
CA LEU A 221 5.40 -14.39 -19.31
C LEU A 221 6.21 -15.32 -20.20
N ARG A 222 5.72 -15.59 -21.40
CA ARG A 222 6.44 -16.43 -22.38
C ARG A 222 7.22 -15.55 -23.33
N ILE A 223 8.52 -15.51 -23.14
CA ILE A 223 9.44 -14.71 -23.95
C ILE A 223 9.85 -15.55 -25.17
N PRO A 224 9.51 -15.12 -26.40
CA PRO A 224 10.04 -15.76 -27.61
C PRO A 224 11.51 -15.38 -27.80
N LEU A 225 12.36 -16.36 -28.11
CA LEU A 225 13.79 -16.16 -28.38
C LEU A 225 14.18 -16.87 -29.68
N ASP A 226 14.74 -16.13 -30.62
CA ASP A 226 15.36 -16.67 -31.83
C ASP A 226 16.88 -16.73 -31.64
N VAL A 227 17.39 -17.95 -31.41
CA VAL A 227 18.80 -18.20 -31.14
C VAL A 227 19.52 -18.58 -32.43
N ASN A 228 20.55 -17.82 -32.79
CA ASN A 228 21.44 -18.15 -33.90
C ASN A 228 22.74 -18.80 -33.36
N PHE A 229 22.98 -20.05 -33.73
CA PHE A 229 24.12 -20.83 -33.23
C PHE A 229 25.46 -20.36 -33.79
N LEU A 230 25.48 -19.76 -34.98
CA LEU A 230 26.71 -19.24 -35.58
C LEU A 230 27.25 -18.05 -34.78
N SER A 231 26.35 -17.21 -34.25
CA SER A 231 26.71 -16.07 -33.39
C SER A 231 26.84 -16.43 -31.91
N ALA A 232 25.99 -17.34 -31.41
CA ALA A 232 25.99 -17.74 -29.99
C ALA A 232 27.13 -18.73 -29.64
N GLY A 233 27.64 -19.46 -30.64
CA GLY A 233 28.76 -20.39 -30.48
C GLY A 233 28.35 -21.84 -30.18
N ALA A 234 29.33 -22.73 -30.27
CA ALA A 234 29.13 -24.18 -30.17
C ALA A 234 28.61 -24.63 -28.79
N ALA A 235 29.03 -23.96 -27.71
CA ALA A 235 28.60 -24.30 -26.35
C ALA A 235 27.08 -24.11 -26.16
N THR A 236 26.52 -23.01 -26.67
CA THR A 236 25.07 -22.77 -26.65
C THR A 236 24.33 -23.78 -27.51
N ALA A 237 24.85 -24.10 -28.71
CA ALA A 237 24.25 -25.09 -29.58
C ALA A 237 24.20 -26.47 -28.91
N GLU A 238 25.27 -26.87 -28.24
CA GLU A 238 25.34 -28.14 -27.51
C GLU A 238 24.40 -28.15 -26.30
N ALA A 239 24.37 -27.08 -25.50
CA ALA A 239 23.47 -26.98 -24.35
C ALA A 239 21.98 -27.06 -24.74
N ILE A 240 21.60 -26.45 -25.87
CA ILE A 240 20.23 -26.52 -26.37
C ILE A 240 19.92 -27.93 -26.91
N LYS A 241 20.89 -28.59 -27.58
CA LYS A 241 20.71 -29.94 -28.13
C LYS A 241 20.68 -31.03 -27.06
N SER A 242 21.53 -30.92 -26.04
CA SER A 242 21.60 -31.83 -24.90
C SER A 242 20.37 -31.71 -23.99
N GLY A 243 19.67 -30.57 -24.05
CA GLY A 243 18.47 -30.32 -23.28
C GLY A 243 18.76 -29.79 -21.87
N LEU A 244 20.01 -29.47 -21.54
CA LEU A 244 20.37 -28.87 -20.25
C LEU A 244 21.20 -27.62 -20.48
N ALA A 245 20.72 -26.47 -20.01
CA ALA A 245 21.46 -25.23 -20.12
C ALA A 245 21.29 -24.35 -18.89
N GLU A 246 22.36 -23.64 -18.55
CA GLU A 246 22.25 -22.47 -17.69
C GLU A 246 21.64 -21.32 -18.49
N VAL A 247 20.51 -20.81 -18.01
CA VAL A 247 19.83 -19.65 -18.55
C VAL A 247 19.98 -18.50 -17.57
N LYS A 248 20.44 -17.37 -18.06
CA LYS A 248 20.54 -16.13 -17.29
C LYS A 248 19.75 -15.02 -17.97
N ILE A 249 18.96 -14.31 -17.17
CA ILE A 249 18.24 -13.11 -17.57
C ILE A 249 18.79 -11.95 -16.76
N ASP A 250 19.21 -10.89 -17.46
CA ASP A 250 19.58 -9.61 -16.86
C ASP A 250 18.80 -8.50 -17.57
N GLY A 251 18.00 -7.76 -16.82
CA GLY A 251 17.13 -6.74 -17.37
C GLY A 251 16.40 -5.90 -16.34
N THR A 252 15.44 -5.13 -16.84
CA THR A 252 14.59 -4.24 -16.08
C THR A 252 13.14 -4.45 -16.47
N LEU A 253 12.27 -4.53 -15.46
CA LEU A 253 10.82 -4.61 -15.61
C LEU A 253 10.22 -3.35 -15.02
N ASN A 254 9.42 -2.63 -15.80
CA ASN A 254 8.56 -1.60 -15.24
C ASN A 254 7.35 -2.30 -14.61
N ALA A 255 7.09 -2.08 -13.32
CA ALA A 255 5.93 -2.61 -12.65
C ALA A 255 5.46 -1.66 -11.55
N ALA A 256 4.15 -1.46 -11.43
CA ALA A 256 3.55 -0.59 -10.41
C ALA A 256 4.26 0.77 -10.24
N GLY A 257 4.58 1.41 -11.37
CA GLY A 257 5.22 2.73 -11.42
C GLY A 257 6.73 2.76 -11.13
N ALA A 258 7.38 1.63 -10.84
CA ALA A 258 8.83 1.55 -10.62
C ALA A 258 9.55 0.67 -11.65
N THR A 259 10.83 0.95 -11.87
CA THR A 259 11.72 0.11 -12.67
C THR A 259 12.45 -0.86 -11.74
N LEU A 260 12.14 -2.15 -11.86
CA LEU A 260 12.66 -3.22 -11.03
C LEU A 260 13.77 -3.99 -11.75
N PRO A 261 14.90 -4.30 -11.09
CA PRO A 261 15.91 -5.16 -11.66
C PRO A 261 15.41 -6.60 -11.72
N VAL A 262 15.57 -7.24 -12.88
CA VAL A 262 15.30 -8.67 -13.09
C VAL A 262 16.65 -9.35 -13.31
N LYS A 263 17.10 -10.11 -12.30
CA LYS A 263 18.34 -10.89 -12.38
C LYS A 263 18.05 -12.31 -11.95
N VAL A 264 18.08 -13.24 -12.90
CA VAL A 264 17.84 -14.66 -12.65
C VAL A 264 18.93 -15.45 -13.37
N ALA A 265 19.51 -16.44 -12.70
CA ALA A 265 20.42 -17.41 -13.29
C ALA A 265 20.04 -18.80 -12.78
N ARG A 266 19.71 -19.72 -13.70
CA ARG A 266 19.26 -21.06 -13.34
C ARG A 266 19.62 -22.07 -14.42
N THR A 267 20.11 -23.23 -13.99
CA THR A 267 20.21 -24.41 -14.86
C THR A 267 18.84 -25.04 -15.00
N VAL A 268 18.38 -25.14 -16.24
CA VAL A 268 17.04 -25.62 -16.59
C VAL A 268 17.11 -26.67 -17.68
N GLU A 269 16.19 -27.63 -17.61
CA GLU A 269 15.97 -28.58 -18.69
C GLU A 269 15.14 -27.92 -19.79
N LEU A 270 15.63 -28.00 -21.03
CA LEU A 270 14.91 -27.58 -22.22
C LEU A 270 14.03 -28.74 -22.69
N LYS A 271 12.73 -28.50 -22.72
CA LYS A 271 11.76 -29.50 -23.19
C LYS A 271 11.47 -29.24 -24.65
N ARG A 272 11.40 -30.30 -25.46
CA ARG A 272 10.84 -30.18 -26.81
C ARG A 272 9.34 -29.98 -26.69
N MET A 273 8.80 -29.04 -27.46
CA MET A 273 7.35 -28.89 -27.57
C MET A 273 6.83 -30.17 -28.25
N THR A 274 6.38 -31.14 -27.45
CA THR A 274 5.71 -32.33 -27.98
C THR A 274 4.41 -31.84 -28.58
N GLY A 275 4.31 -31.90 -29.91
CA GLY A 275 3.07 -31.60 -30.61
C GLY A 275 1.94 -32.37 -29.95
N SER A 276 0.85 -31.67 -29.64
CA SER A 276 -0.45 -32.31 -29.55
C SER A 276 -0.62 -33.11 -30.84
N ALA A 277 -0.47 -34.43 -30.73
CA ALA A 277 -1.16 -35.33 -31.63
C ALA A 277 -2.65 -35.09 -31.35
N GLY A 278 -3.27 -34.23 -32.16
CA GLY A 278 -4.71 -34.14 -32.22
C GLY A 278 -5.27 -35.44 -32.78
N PRO A 279 -6.46 -35.88 -32.32
CA PRO A 279 -7.14 -37.05 -32.86
C PRO A 279 -7.51 -36.90 -34.33
#